data_AF-A0A1A8D3A5-F1
#
_entry.id   AF-A0A1A8D3A5-F1
#
_cell.length_a   1.000
_cell.length_b   1.000
_cell.length_c   1.000
_cell.angle_alpha   90.00
_cell.angle_beta   90.00
_cell.angle_gamma   90.00
#
_symmetry.space_group_name_H-M   'P 1'
#
loop_
_entity.id
_entity.type
_entity.pdbx_description
1 polymer ?
#
loop_
_entity_poly.entity_id
_entity_poly.type
_entity_poly.pdbx_seq_one_letter_code
_entity_poly.pdbx_strand_id
1 'polypeptide(L)' 'PGFCAQYCTYTLMDNDTRKILSIENVDKRETQRSSTIMEREAFIRSVDKVSQEVKLSEVCTDAHSQIAALFR' A
#
# COMPACT_ATOMS: atom_id res chain seq x y z
N PRO A 1 1.30 -3.47 -9.07
CA PRO A 1 1.34 -2.62 -10.31
C PRO A 1 1.97 -3.35 -11.51
N GLY A 2 1.59 -2.98 -12.74
CA GLY A 2 2.09 -3.62 -13.96
C GLY A 2 3.58 -3.33 -14.26
N PHE A 3 4.23 -4.20 -15.03
CA PHE A 3 5.69 -4.19 -15.29
C PHE A 3 6.26 -2.84 -15.78
N CYS A 4 5.46 -2.01 -16.48
CA CYS A 4 5.89 -0.70 -16.96
C CYS A 4 5.16 0.51 -16.32
N ALA A 5 4.49 0.32 -15.17
CA ALA A 5 3.78 1.40 -14.48
C ALA A 5 4.75 2.53 -14.08
N GLN A 6 4.34 3.79 -14.31
CA GLN A 6 5.09 4.99 -13.93
C GLN A 6 4.62 5.56 -12.59
N TYR A 7 3.35 5.37 -12.27
CA TYR A 7 2.70 5.84 -11.06
C TYR A 7 1.93 4.68 -10.43
N CYS A 8 1.89 4.66 -9.10
CA CYS A 8 1.09 3.73 -8.32
C CYS A 8 0.27 4.56 -7.33
N THR A 9 -1.04 4.55 -7.49
CA THR A 9 -1.98 5.08 -6.48
C THR A 9 -2.45 3.91 -5.64
N TYR A 10 -2.10 3.93 -4.36
CA TYR A 10 -2.51 2.92 -3.39
C TYR A 10 -3.52 3.53 -2.42
N THR A 11 -4.59 2.82 -2.13
CA THR A 11 -5.66 3.30 -1.24
C THR A 11 -5.84 2.31 -0.11
N LEU A 12 -5.71 2.80 1.12
CA LEU A 12 -6.04 2.06 2.32
C LEU A 12 -7.43 2.48 2.78
N MET A 13 -8.31 1.49 2.96
CA MET A 13 -9.71 1.70 3.32
C MET A 13 -10.03 0.92 4.60
N ASP A 14 -10.82 1.53 5.47
CA ASP A 14 -11.47 0.82 6.57
C ASP A 14 -12.60 -0.06 6.02
N ASN A 15 -12.55 -1.35 6.32
CA ASN A 15 -13.46 -2.34 5.74
C ASN A 15 -14.92 -2.13 6.21
N ASP A 16 -15.11 -1.72 7.46
CA ASP A 16 -16.45 -1.59 8.05
C ASP A 16 -17.13 -0.31 7.59
N THR A 17 -16.45 0.83 7.72
CA THR A 17 -17.05 2.14 7.37
C THR A 17 -16.91 2.50 5.90
N ARG A 18 -16.11 1.74 5.14
CA ARG A 18 -15.73 2.02 3.74
C ARG A 18 -15.06 3.39 3.53
N LYS A 19 -14.56 3.98 4.62
CA LYS A 19 -13.86 5.25 4.57
C LYS A 19 -12.43 5.03 4.11
N ILE A 20 -11.96 5.91 3.24
CA ILE A 20 -10.57 5.94 2.84
C ILE A 20 -9.75 6.55 3.97
N LEU A 21 -8.80 5.78 4.50
CA LEU A 21 -7.92 6.19 5.58
C LEU A 21 -6.65 6.86 5.04
N SER A 22 -6.09 6.35 3.94
CA SER A 22 -4.99 7.00 3.24
C SER A 22 -5.00 6.73 1.74
N ILE A 23 -4.45 7.69 0.99
CA ILE A 23 -4.15 7.57 -0.43
C ILE A 23 -2.68 7.93 -0.60
N GLU A 24 -1.88 6.98 -1.08
CA GLU A 24 -0.47 7.17 -1.35
C GLU A 24 -0.24 7.15 -2.86
N ASN A 25 0.39 8.21 -3.37
CA ASN A 25 0.85 8.26 -4.75
C ASN A 25 2.36 8.09 -4.76
N VAL A 26 2.83 7.03 -5.43
CA VAL A 26 4.25 6.71 -5.55
C VAL A 26 4.65 6.85 -7.01
N ASP A 27 5.72 7.60 -7.29
CA ASP A 27 6.37 7.65 -8.59
C ASP A 27 7.42 6.52 -8.68
N LYS A 28 7.54 5.89 -9.84
CA LYS A 28 8.52 4.83 -10.12
C LYS A 28 9.95 5.28 -9.80
N ARG A 29 10.25 6.58 -9.88
CA ARG A 29 11.54 7.19 -9.54
C ARG A 29 11.87 7.09 -8.05
N GLU A 30 10.87 7.02 -7.19
CA GLU A 30 11.04 6.84 -5.73
C GLU A 30 11.37 5.39 -5.34
N THR A 31 11.15 4.44 -6.27
CA THR A 31 11.19 2.99 -6.01
C THR A 31 12.28 2.30 -6.82
N GLN A 32 13.46 2.91 -6.89
CA GLN A 32 14.61 2.40 -7.66
C GLN A 32 14.28 2.10 -9.14
N ARG A 33 13.30 2.82 -9.70
CA ARG A 33 12.78 2.57 -11.05
C ARG A 33 12.17 1.16 -11.22
N SER A 34 11.64 0.58 -10.15
CA SER A 34 10.99 -0.73 -10.15
C SER A 34 9.50 -0.61 -9.84
N SER A 35 8.67 -0.86 -10.85
CA SER A 35 7.21 -0.82 -10.74
C SER A 35 6.65 -1.91 -9.82
N THR A 36 7.38 -3.00 -9.61
CA THR A 36 6.95 -4.09 -8.74
C THR A 36 6.98 -3.68 -7.28
N ILE A 37 7.92 -2.81 -6.89
CA ILE A 37 8.16 -2.42 -5.50
C ILE A 37 7.23 -1.29 -5.05
N MET A 38 6.67 -0.51 -5.99
CA MET A 38 5.87 0.67 -5.68
C MET A 38 4.70 0.39 -4.73
N GLU A 39 4.05 -0.76 -4.90
CA GLU A 39 2.90 -1.14 -4.07
C GLU A 39 3.31 -1.50 -2.65
N ARG A 40 4.45 -2.20 -2.49
CA ARG A 40 5.03 -2.47 -1.18
C ARG A 40 5.37 -1.17 -0.45
N GLU A 41 6.02 -0.23 -1.13
CA GLU A 41 6.39 1.06 -0.52
C GLU A 41 5.15 1.88 -0.17
N ALA A 42 4.16 1.94 -1.05
CA ALA A 42 2.90 2.63 -0.80
C ALA A 42 2.14 2.01 0.39
N PHE A 43 2.14 0.67 0.49
CA PHE A 43 1.55 -0.05 1.61
C PHE A 43 2.22 0.32 2.94
N ILE A 44 3.55 0.25 3.02
CA ILE A 44 4.31 0.60 4.24
C ILE A 44 4.01 2.05 4.66
N ARG A 45 4.11 3.01 3.72
CA ARG A 45 3.80 4.43 4.00
C ARG A 45 2.38 4.62 4.52
N SER A 46 1.40 3.94 3.91
CA SER A 46 -0.01 4.05 4.31
C SER A 46 -0.28 3.48 5.70
N VAL A 47 0.33 2.34 6.04
CA VAL A 47 0.17 1.69 7.35
C VAL A 47 0.89 2.48 8.43
N ASP A 48 2.12 2.93 8.19
CA ASP A 48 2.87 3.76 9.14
C ASP A 48 2.06 5.02 9.50
N LYS A 49 1.48 5.69 8.50
CA LYS A 49 0.64 6.88 8.70
C LYS A 49 -0.62 6.58 9.50
N VAL A 50 -1.36 5.53 9.13
CA VAL A 50 -2.63 5.18 9.80
C VAL A 50 -2.39 4.64 11.20
N SER A 51 -1.28 3.95 11.44
CA SER A 51 -0.93 3.38 12.76
C SER A 51 -0.72 4.43 13.85
N GLN A 52 -0.48 5.70 13.47
CA GLN A 52 -0.36 6.81 14.41
C GLN A 52 -1.72 7.25 14.97
N GLU A 53 -2.80 7.01 14.23
CA GLU A 53 -4.16 7.48 14.57
C GLU A 53 -5.11 6.33 14.92
N VAL A 54 -4.88 5.13 14.35
CA VAL A 54 -5.79 3.98 14.44
C VAL A 54 -5.00 2.72 14.79
N LYS A 55 -5.55 1.91 15.69
CA LYS A 55 -5.01 0.59 15.98
C LYS A 55 -5.35 -0.36 14.84
N LEU A 56 -4.35 -0.72 14.04
CA LEU A 56 -4.48 -1.73 12.99
C LEU A 56 -4.72 -3.12 13.63
N SER A 57 -5.88 -3.73 13.35
CA SER A 57 -6.23 -5.07 13.86
C SER A 57 -5.92 -6.17 12.83
N GLU A 58 -6.32 -5.94 11.59
CA GLU A 58 -6.18 -6.88 10.48
C GLU A 58 -5.98 -6.13 9.17
N VAL A 59 -5.37 -6.79 8.20
CA VAL A 59 -5.22 -6.26 6.84
C VAL A 59 -5.76 -7.29 5.87
N CYS A 60 -6.79 -6.90 5.11
CA CYS A 60 -7.34 -7.68 4.01
C CYS A 60 -6.71 -7.20 2.70
N THR A 61 -6.01 -8.09 1.99
CA THR A 61 -5.50 -7.85 0.64
C THR A 61 -6.04 -8.88 -0.34
N ASP A 62 -6.06 -8.57 -1.63
CA ASP A 62 -6.55 -9.42 -2.71
C ASP A 62 -5.57 -10.54 -3.10
N ALA A 63 -4.99 -11.20 -2.09
CA ALA A 63 -3.98 -12.25 -2.23
C ALA A 63 -2.72 -11.82 -3.02
N HIS A 64 -2.40 -10.53 -3.05
CA HIS A 64 -1.20 -10.06 -3.70
C HIS A 64 0.05 -10.52 -2.92
N SER A 65 0.82 -11.41 -3.56
CA SER A 65 1.92 -12.16 -2.92
C SER A 65 3.00 -11.28 -2.30
N GLN A 66 3.23 -10.09 -2.85
CA GLN A 66 4.22 -9.15 -2.32
C GLN A 66 3.80 -8.54 -0.98
N ILE A 67 2.52 -8.24 -0.80
CA ILE A 67 2.01 -7.70 0.47
C ILE A 67 1.91 -8.83 1.50
N ALA A 68 1.43 -10.01 1.09
CA ALA A 68 1.38 -11.18 1.96
C ALA A 68 2.77 -11.56 2.53
N ALA A 69 3.84 -11.36 1.76
CA ALA A 69 5.21 -11.60 2.22
C ALA A 69 5.67 -10.63 3.32
N LEU A 70 5.03 -9.47 3.50
CA LEU A 70 5.37 -8.49 4.54
C LEU A 70 4.83 -8.87 5.93
N PHE A 71 3.86 -9.77 5.98
CA PHE A 71 3.24 -10.25 7.23
C PHE A 71 3.82 -11.58 7.73
N ARG A 72 4.93 -12.05 7.12
CA ARG A 72 5.66 -13.25 7.56
C ARG A 72 6.74 -12.94 8.56
#